data_AF-A0A5C7TCE4-F1
#
_entry.id   AF-A0A5C7TCE4-F1
#
_cell.length_a   1.000
_cell.length_b   1.000
_cell.length_c   1.000
_cell.angle_alpha   90.00
_cell.angle_beta   90.00
_cell.angle_gamma   90.00
#
_symmetry.space_group_name_H-M   'P 1'
#
loop_
_entity.id
_entity.type
_entity.pdbx_description
1 polymer ?
#
loop_
_entity_poly.entity_id
_entity_poly.type
_entity_poly.pdbx_seq_one_letter_code
_entity_poly.pdbx_strand_id
1 'polypeptide(L)'
;MVAELHFSRVNFFRPSLAVSGGCKTRHSLPKSSACSNGQLSSHTSCRLGLWYQGAEAIELYGRERSFQQLEEPHRLVHESARLALEAAAREQWREVLAAIDAMESASLEVS
;
A
#
# COMPACT_ATOMS: atom_id res chain seq x y z
N MET A 1 -15.86 26.21 36.78
CA MET A 1 -16.44 25.30 35.77
C MET A 1 -15.34 24.97 34.78
N VAL A 2 -14.67 23.83 34.97
CA VAL A 2 -13.75 23.25 34.00
C VAL A 2 -14.20 21.81 33.81
N ALA A 3 -14.76 21.52 32.64
CA ALA A 3 -15.16 20.19 32.22
C ALA A 3 -14.01 19.59 31.42
N GLU A 4 -13.13 18.87 32.11
CA GLU A 4 -12.09 18.04 31.50
C GLU A 4 -12.75 16.73 31.04
N LEU A 5 -13.01 16.63 29.74
CA LEU A 5 -13.53 15.46 29.06
C LEU A 5 -12.48 14.34 29.09
N HIS A 6 -12.62 13.43 30.06
CA HIS A 6 -11.81 12.23 30.11
C HIS A 6 -12.24 11.23 29.02
N PHE A 7 -11.31 11.05 28.10
CA PHE A 7 -11.23 10.08 27.01
C PHE A 7 -11.65 8.67 27.45
N SER A 8 -12.76 8.19 26.91
CA SER A 8 -13.23 6.81 27.08
C SER A 8 -12.33 5.88 26.25
N ARG A 9 -11.31 5.33 26.90
CA ARG A 9 -10.39 4.37 26.30
C ARG A 9 -11.08 3.02 26.19
N VAL A 10 -11.41 2.66 24.95
CA VAL A 10 -11.97 1.38 24.55
C VAL A 10 -11.14 0.24 25.16
N ASN A 11 -11.83 -0.63 25.89
CA ASN A 11 -11.29 -1.81 26.55
C ASN A 11 -10.68 -2.75 25.51
N PHE A 12 -9.35 -2.80 25.46
CA PHE A 12 -8.63 -3.95 24.96
C PHE A 12 -7.72 -4.46 26.08
N PHE A 13 -7.85 -5.76 26.35
CA PHE A 13 -6.95 -6.60 27.16
C PHE A 13 -7.16 -6.62 28.69
N ARG A 14 -7.90 -7.64 29.16
CA ARG A 14 -7.66 -8.22 30.50
C ARG A 14 -6.53 -9.27 30.39
N PRO A 15 -5.56 -9.30 31.33
CA PRO A 15 -4.54 -10.33 31.39
C PRO A 15 -5.01 -11.52 32.23
N SER A 16 -4.57 -12.73 31.89
CA SER A 16 -4.40 -13.80 32.88
C SER A 16 -3.26 -14.72 32.45
N LEU A 17 -2.29 -14.83 33.35
CA LEU A 17 -1.06 -15.59 33.25
C LEU A 17 -1.30 -17.09 33.13
N ALA A 18 -0.57 -17.75 32.24
CA ALA A 18 -0.10 -19.11 32.42
C ALA A 18 1.17 -19.30 31.59
N VAL A 19 2.32 -19.13 32.25
CA VAL A 19 3.62 -19.55 31.71
C VAL A 19 3.69 -21.07 31.88
N SER A 20 3.83 -21.80 30.78
CA SER A 20 4.27 -23.19 30.80
C SER A 20 4.99 -23.48 29.48
N GLY A 21 6.08 -24.22 29.60
CA GLY A 21 7.16 -24.35 28.65
C GLY A 21 6.76 -24.74 27.23
N GLY A 22 7.54 -24.22 26.29
CA GLY A 22 7.56 -24.69 24.92
C GLY A 22 8.47 -23.83 24.08
N CYS A 23 9.72 -24.26 23.89
CA CYS A 23 10.51 -23.86 22.73
C CYS A 23 9.76 -24.36 21.48
N LYS A 24 8.74 -23.61 21.06
CA LYS A 24 8.05 -23.80 19.79
C LYS A 24 8.67 -22.77 18.86
N THR A 25 9.46 -23.31 17.95
CA THR A 25 10.03 -22.66 16.77
C THR A 25 9.23 -21.45 16.33
N ARG A 26 9.94 -20.34 16.08
CA ARG A 26 9.44 -19.17 15.36
C ARG A 26 8.65 -19.69 14.15
N HIS A 27 7.32 -19.70 14.25
CA HIS A 27 6.48 -19.96 13.10
C HIS A 27 6.73 -18.79 12.18
N SER A 28 7.34 -19.14 11.06
CA SER A 28 7.63 -18.29 9.92
C SER A 28 6.56 -17.21 9.78
N LEU A 29 6.98 -15.96 9.96
CA LEU A 29 6.32 -14.82 9.33
C LEU A 29 5.95 -15.26 7.91
N PRO A 30 4.70 -15.07 7.45
CA PRO A 30 4.42 -15.28 6.04
C PRO A 30 5.44 -14.46 5.29
N LYS A 31 6.20 -15.10 4.40
CA LYS A 31 7.17 -14.45 3.52
C LYS A 31 6.52 -13.16 3.07
N SER A 32 7.05 -12.02 3.51
CA SER A 32 6.77 -10.72 2.92
C SER A 32 6.91 -10.96 1.43
N SER A 33 5.75 -11.00 0.76
CA SER A 33 5.53 -11.40 -0.63
C SER A 33 6.84 -11.42 -1.41
N ALA A 34 7.47 -12.59 -1.45
CA ALA A 34 8.62 -12.81 -2.31
C ALA A 34 8.14 -12.46 -3.72
N CYS A 35 8.76 -11.46 -4.35
CA CYS A 35 8.45 -11.06 -5.72
C CYS A 35 8.74 -12.24 -6.65
N SER A 36 7.76 -13.12 -6.82
CA SER A 36 7.78 -14.14 -7.85
C SER A 36 7.77 -13.42 -9.19
N ASN A 37 8.87 -13.54 -9.91
CA ASN A 37 9.15 -12.99 -11.23
C ASN A 37 7.90 -12.82 -12.12
N GLY A 38 7.66 -11.58 -12.54
CA GLY A 38 7.33 -11.34 -13.94
C GLY A 38 6.07 -10.53 -14.26
N GLN A 39 5.18 -10.24 -13.31
CA GLN A 39 3.97 -9.50 -13.64
C GLN A 39 3.68 -8.42 -12.61
N LEU A 40 3.93 -7.16 -12.99
CA LEU A 40 3.38 -6.01 -12.28
C LEU A 40 1.86 -6.16 -12.25
N SER A 41 1.29 -6.16 -11.04
CA SER A 41 -0.16 -6.09 -10.88
C SER A 41 -0.68 -4.79 -11.51
N SER A 42 -1.88 -4.83 -12.08
CA SER A 42 -2.58 -3.61 -12.49
C SER A 42 -2.79 -2.71 -11.27
N HIS A 43 -2.85 -1.39 -11.48
CA HIS A 43 -3.24 -0.44 -10.42
C HIS A 43 -4.56 -0.85 -9.78
N THR A 44 -5.53 -1.35 -10.54
CA THR A 44 -6.83 -1.80 -10.01
C THR A 44 -6.79 -3.12 -9.21
N SER A 45 -5.78 -3.97 -9.42
CA SER A 45 -5.66 -5.28 -8.76
C SER A 45 -4.57 -5.33 -7.69
N CYS A 46 -3.86 -4.22 -7.46
CA CYS A 46 -2.90 -4.11 -6.37
C CYS A 46 -3.64 -3.90 -5.04
N ARG A 47 -2.92 -4.02 -3.91
CA ARG A 47 -3.50 -3.83 -2.57
C ARG A 47 -4.16 -2.46 -2.40
N LEU A 48 -3.55 -1.39 -2.92
CA LEU A 48 -4.11 -0.04 -2.83
C LEU A 48 -5.33 0.11 -3.73
N GLY A 49 -5.30 -0.38 -4.98
CA GLY A 49 -6.45 -0.32 -5.88
C GLY A 49 -7.66 -1.10 -5.39
N LEU A 50 -7.44 -2.25 -4.76
CA LEU A 50 -8.52 -3.02 -4.12
C LEU A 50 -9.15 -2.25 -2.96
N TRP A 51 -8.34 -1.54 -2.17
CA TRP A 51 -8.85 -0.67 -1.10
C TRP A 51 -9.58 0.55 -1.67
N TYR A 52 -9.01 1.21 -2.68
CA TYR A 52 -9.57 2.42 -3.31
C TYR A 52 -10.96 2.17 -3.91
N GLN A 53 -11.17 0.99 -4.53
CA GLN A 53 -12.46 0.58 -5.09
C GLN A 53 -13.41 -0.03 -4.05
N GLY A 54 -12.96 -0.23 -2.81
CA GLY A 54 -13.76 -0.84 -1.75
C GLY A 54 -14.91 0.06 -1.29
N ALA A 55 -16.09 -0.52 -1.11
CA ALA A 55 -17.29 0.22 -0.70
C ALA A 55 -17.08 1.01 0.60
N GLU A 56 -16.43 0.40 1.60
CA GLU A 56 -16.13 1.05 2.88
C GLU A 56 -15.20 2.27 2.70
N ALA A 57 -14.17 2.16 1.86
CA ALA A 57 -13.26 3.29 1.59
C ALA A 57 -13.99 4.44 0.87
N ILE A 58 -14.86 4.10 -0.08
CA ILE A 58 -15.67 5.08 -0.81
C ILE A 58 -16.68 5.76 0.12
N GLU A 59 -17.35 5.02 1.00
CA GLU A 59 -18.29 5.58 1.97
C GLU A 59 -17.62 6.53 2.96
N LEU A 60 -16.43 6.15 3.47
CA LEU A 60 -15.71 6.94 4.46
C LEU A 60 -14.95 8.12 3.87
N TYR A 61 -14.31 7.95 2.70
CA TYR A 61 -13.33 8.90 2.15
C TYR A 61 -13.67 9.40 0.75
N GLY A 62 -14.66 8.85 0.06
CA GLY A 62 -14.96 9.18 -1.34
C GLY A 62 -15.31 10.64 -1.60
N ARG A 63 -15.68 11.40 -0.56
CA ARG A 63 -15.96 12.84 -0.63
C ARG A 63 -14.71 13.71 -0.45
N GLU A 64 -13.62 13.14 0.06
CA GLU A 64 -12.37 13.86 0.29
C GLU A 64 -11.61 14.03 -1.02
N ARG A 65 -11.21 15.27 -1.32
CA ARG A 65 -10.44 15.59 -2.52
C ARG A 65 -9.13 14.79 -2.56
N SER A 66 -8.45 14.65 -1.42
CA SER A 66 -7.21 13.89 -1.32
C SER A 66 -7.42 12.43 -1.72
N PHE A 67 -8.53 11.81 -1.32
CA PHE A 67 -8.86 10.45 -1.73
C PHE A 67 -9.02 10.36 -3.25
N GLN A 68 -9.81 11.25 -3.86
CA GLN A 68 -10.04 11.26 -5.30
C GLN A 68 -8.76 11.50 -6.11
N GLN A 69 -7.82 12.27 -5.56
CA GLN A 69 -6.54 12.57 -6.19
C GLN A 69 -5.52 11.43 -6.10
N LEU A 70 -5.78 10.37 -5.34
CA LEU A 70 -4.87 9.22 -5.25
C LEU A 70 -4.79 8.42 -6.55
N GLU A 71 -5.90 8.31 -7.26
CA GLU A 71 -6.03 7.29 -8.32
C GLU A 71 -5.11 7.55 -9.51
N GLU A 72 -5.00 8.81 -9.94
CA GLU A 72 -4.18 9.17 -11.09
C GLU A 72 -2.67 8.92 -10.87
N PRO A 73 -2.03 9.47 -9.82
CA PRO A 73 -0.62 9.18 -9.54
C PRO A 73 -0.37 7.69 -9.26
N HIS A 74 -1.30 7.00 -8.59
CA HIS A 74 -1.24 5.55 -8.42
C HIS A 74 -1.24 4.79 -9.76
N ARG A 75 -2.14 5.16 -10.69
CA ARG A 75 -2.20 4.62 -12.05
C ARG A 75 -0.90 4.88 -12.81
N LEU A 76 -0.36 6.10 -12.70
CA LEU A 76 0.88 6.51 -13.37
C LEU A 76 2.10 5.74 -12.86
N VAL A 77 2.19 5.44 -11.56
CA VAL A 77 3.28 4.60 -11.01
C VAL A 77 3.26 3.21 -11.64
N HIS A 78 2.09 2.56 -11.70
CA HIS A 78 1.97 1.24 -12.30
C HIS A 78 2.25 1.24 -13.80
N GLU A 79 1.75 2.23 -14.53
CA GLU A 79 1.96 2.37 -15.97
C GLU A 79 3.44 2.63 -16.30
N SER A 80 4.08 3.52 -15.56
CA SER A 80 5.51 3.82 -15.71
C SER A 80 6.37 2.59 -15.40
N ALA A 81 6.05 1.83 -14.35
CA ALA A 81 6.73 0.58 -14.06
C ALA A 81 6.60 -0.44 -15.19
N ARG A 82 5.42 -0.55 -15.81
CA ARG A 82 5.18 -1.43 -16.98
C ARG A 82 6.05 -1.00 -18.17
N LEU A 83 6.07 0.29 -18.47
CA LEU A 83 6.89 0.86 -19.54
C LEU A 83 8.39 0.62 -19.31
N ALA A 84 8.86 0.77 -18.06
CA ALA A 84 10.25 0.50 -17.70
C ALA A 84 10.63 -0.97 -17.94
N LEU A 85 9.77 -1.93 -17.57
CA LEU A 85 10.02 -3.36 -17.83
C LEU A 85 10.03 -3.67 -19.33
N GLU A 86 9.10 -3.11 -20.10
CA GLU A 86 9.03 -3.30 -21.56
C GLU A 86 10.23 -2.69 -22.28
N ALA A 87 10.70 -1.52 -21.84
CA ALA A 87 11.91 -0.90 -22.36
C ALA A 87 13.17 -1.69 -21.98
N ALA A 88 13.26 -2.18 -20.73
CA ALA A 88 14.37 -3.00 -20.27
C ALA A 88 14.48 -4.31 -21.07
N ALA A 89 13.35 -4.96 -21.37
CA ALA A 89 13.31 -6.16 -22.22
C ALA A 89 13.79 -5.91 -23.67
N ARG A 90 13.81 -4.65 -24.11
CA ARG A 90 14.31 -4.20 -25.42
C ARG A 90 15.68 -3.51 -25.34
N GLU A 91 16.33 -3.52 -24.17
CA GLU A 91 17.60 -2.83 -23.88
C GLU A 91 17.57 -1.32 -24.20
N GLN A 92 16.38 -0.72 -24.10
CA GLN A 92 16.09 0.68 -24.38
C GLN A 92 16.32 1.55 -23.14
N TRP A 93 17.59 1.73 -22.76
CA TRP A 93 17.97 2.32 -21.47
C TRP A 93 17.51 3.77 -21.28
N ARG A 94 17.41 4.55 -22.35
CA ARG A 94 16.90 5.93 -22.27
C ARG A 94 15.42 5.93 -21.87
N GLU A 95 14.64 5.03 -22.45
CA GLU A 95 13.22 4.86 -22.17
C GLU A 95 13.00 4.29 -20.76
N VAL A 96 13.88 3.38 -20.29
CA VAL A 96 13.86 2.89 -18.90
C VAL A 96 14.02 4.06 -17.92
N LEU A 97 15.03 4.91 -18.12
CA LEU A 97 15.29 6.05 -17.23
C LEU A 97 14.13 7.06 -17.25
N ALA A 98 13.59 7.36 -18.43
CA ALA A 98 12.43 8.25 -18.55
C ALA A 98 11.18 7.68 -17.82
N ALA A 99 10.96 6.37 -17.90
CA ALA A 99 9.87 5.72 -17.20
C ALA A 99 10.08 5.72 -15.67
N ILE A 100 11.31 5.55 -15.18
CA ILE A 100 11.62 5.66 -13.75
C ILE A 100 11.38 7.08 -13.24
N ASP A 101 11.85 8.10 -13.96
CA ASP A 101 11.65 9.51 -13.60
C ASP A 101 10.15 9.88 -13.54
N ALA A 102 9.36 9.36 -14.49
CA ALA A 102 7.90 9.53 -14.48
C ALA A 102 7.25 8.85 -13.27
N MET A 103 7.71 7.65 -12.89
CA MET A 103 7.23 6.93 -11.71
C MET A 103 7.54 7.67 -10.41
N GLU A 104 8.75 8.24 -10.30
CA GLU A 104 9.16 9.04 -9.14
C GLU A 104 8.36 10.34 -9.05
N SER A 105 8.19 11.04 -10.17
CA SER A 105 7.38 12.26 -10.25
C SER A 105 5.94 12.02 -9.82
N ALA A 106 5.30 10.95 -10.29
CA ALA A 106 3.95 10.57 -9.89
C ALA A 106 3.85 10.26 -8.39
N SER A 107 4.90 9.67 -7.80
CA SER A 107 4.93 9.38 -6.36
C SER A 107 4.98 10.65 -5.50
N LEU A 108 5.55 11.74 -6.02
CA LEU A 108 5.61 13.03 -5.32
C LEU A 108 4.28 13.79 -5.33
N GLU A 109 3.38 13.52 -6.27
CA GLU A 109 2.07 14.19 -6.35
C GLU A 109 1.14 13.85 -5.17
N VAL A 110 1.46 12.78 -4.42
CA VAL A 110 0.68 12.28 -3.29
C VAL A 110 1.40 12.43 -1.94
N SER A 111 2.51 13.15 -1.91
CA SER A 111 3.34 13.32 -0.69
C SER A 111 2.85 14.45 0.22
#